data_AF-A0A925PQA0-F1
#
_entry.id   AF-A0A925PQA0-F1
#
_cell.length_a   1.000
_cell.length_b   1.000
_cell.length_c   1.000
_cell.angle_alpha   90.00
_cell.angle_beta   90.00
_cell.angle_gamma   90.00
#
_symmetry.space_group_name_H-M   'P 1'
#
loop_
_entity.id
_entity.type
_entity.pdbx_description
1 polymer ?
#
loop_
_entity_poly.entity_id
_entity_poly.type
_entity_poly.pdbx_seq_one_letter_code
_entity_poly.pdbx_strand_id
1 'polypeptide(L)'
;MGNLGCGCAGSMAKVIERPVTEETGNVKAVSELRQWPVQLQLVPPTAPYFKDAEILVCADCVAFAMGNMHQDLLKGKALAIACPKLDDTGTYVDKLATIFSTNETPRVTVAIMEVPCCRGLDLMVKEAIQKSGRDIPLDTVIVGIDGNRRN
;
A
#
# COMPACT_ATOMS: atom_id res chain seq x y z
N MET A 1 -13.76 25.65 29.17
CA MET A 1 -12.66 24.91 28.52
C MET A 1 -13.26 24.11 27.36
N GLY A 2 -13.07 24.56 26.12
CA GLY A 2 -13.57 23.87 24.93
C GLY A 2 -12.74 22.62 24.66
N ASN A 3 -13.42 21.48 24.55
CA ASN A 3 -12.83 20.18 24.25
C ASN A 3 -12.13 20.23 22.88
N LEU A 4 -10.83 19.95 22.83
CA LEU A 4 -10.04 19.88 21.60
C LEU A 4 -10.68 18.84 20.67
N GLY A 5 -11.26 19.29 19.56
CA GLY A 5 -11.82 18.43 18.52
C GLY A 5 -10.72 17.57 17.91
N CYS A 6 -10.61 16.34 18.41
CA CYS A 6 -9.69 15.33 17.93
C CYS A 6 -10.06 14.97 16.48
N GLY A 7 -9.08 14.92 15.58
CA GLY A 7 -9.29 14.72 14.14
C GLY A 7 -10.02 13.41 13.80
N CYS A 8 -10.60 13.34 12.59
CA CYS A 8 -11.24 12.12 12.09
C CYS A 8 -10.24 10.95 12.10
N ALA A 9 -10.61 9.83 12.72
CA ALA A 9 -9.78 8.62 12.77
C ALA A 9 -9.33 8.15 11.38
N GLY A 10 -10.11 8.44 10.33
CA GLY A 10 -9.77 8.16 8.94
C GLY A 10 -8.49 8.84 8.42
N SER A 11 -8.04 9.93 9.06
CA SER A 11 -6.84 10.66 8.67
C SER A 11 -5.74 10.64 9.74
N MET A 12 -5.98 9.99 10.88
CA MET A 12 -5.01 9.89 11.96
C MET A 12 -4.05 8.73 11.70
N ALA A 13 -2.82 9.05 11.30
CA ALA A 13 -1.76 8.07 11.10
C ALA A 13 -1.46 7.33 12.41
N LYS A 14 -1.51 6.00 12.37
CA LYS A 14 -1.30 5.12 13.51
C LYS A 14 -0.59 3.84 13.08
N VAL A 15 0.35 3.39 13.91
CA VAL A 15 0.94 2.04 13.82
C VAL A 15 0.05 1.07 14.59
N ILE A 16 -0.26 -0.07 13.97
CA ILE A 16 -1.03 -1.17 14.55
C ILE A 16 -0.03 -2.25 14.98
N GLU A 17 0.23 -2.31 16.28
CA GLU A 17 1.03 -3.37 16.87
C GLU A 17 0.26 -4.70 16.81
N ARG A 18 0.91 -5.73 16.27
CA ARG A 18 0.43 -7.11 16.36
C ARG A 18 1.56 -8.03 16.80
N PRO A 19 1.30 -8.94 17.75
CA PRO A 19 2.27 -9.95 18.12
C PRO A 19 2.59 -10.82 16.90
N VAL A 20 3.83 -11.30 16.81
CA VAL A 20 4.20 -12.31 15.83
C VAL A 20 3.52 -13.61 16.25
N THR A 21 2.44 -13.98 15.56
CA THR A 21 1.78 -15.27 15.76
C THR A 21 2.38 -16.31 14.84
N GLU A 22 2.94 -17.38 15.41
CA GLU A 22 3.23 -18.60 14.67
C GLU A 22 1.90 -19.23 14.24
N GLU A 23 1.77 -19.56 12.95
CA GLU A 23 0.57 -20.16 12.38
C GLU A 23 0.34 -21.54 13.01
N THR A 24 -0.47 -21.57 14.07
CA THR A 24 -1.01 -22.79 14.66
C THR A 24 -2.35 -23.06 13.96
N GLY A 25 -2.46 -24.26 13.40
CA GLY A 25 -3.44 -24.58 12.35
C GLY A 25 -4.90 -24.19 12.65
N ASN A 26 -5.56 -23.69 11.59
CA ASN A 26 -7.00 -23.46 11.38
C ASN A 26 -7.74 -22.74 12.52
N VAL A 27 -8.42 -21.59 12.34
CA VAL A 27 -9.66 -21.48 11.54
C VAL A 27 -9.88 -20.10 10.87
N LYS A 28 -9.05 -19.06 11.11
CA LYS A 28 -9.26 -17.72 10.50
C LYS A 28 -7.97 -17.04 10.07
N ALA A 29 -7.97 -16.44 8.88
CA ALA A 29 -6.86 -15.64 8.39
C ALA A 29 -6.55 -14.47 9.34
N VAL A 30 -5.29 -14.34 9.75
CA VAL A 30 -4.83 -13.23 10.58
C VAL A 30 -4.57 -12.02 9.68
N SER A 31 -4.97 -10.84 10.13
CA SER A 31 -4.70 -9.61 9.39
C SER A 31 -3.21 -9.25 9.46
N GLU A 32 -2.61 -9.00 8.31
CA GLU A 32 -1.23 -8.50 8.21
C GLU A 32 -1.09 -6.96 8.24
N LEU A 33 -2.19 -6.20 8.24
CA LEU A 33 -2.16 -4.73 8.18
C LEU A 33 -1.51 -4.07 9.41
N ARG A 34 -0.35 -3.42 9.29
CA ARG A 34 0.38 -2.82 10.42
C ARG A 34 0.11 -1.33 10.64
N GLN A 35 -0.80 -0.72 9.90
CA GLN A 35 -1.00 0.73 9.94
C GLN A 35 -2.41 1.18 9.54
N TRP A 36 -2.71 2.43 9.86
CA TRP A 36 -3.88 3.16 9.42
C TRP A 36 -3.55 4.66 9.24
N PRO A 37 -4.15 5.39 8.28
CA PRO A 37 -4.99 4.89 7.19
C PRO A 37 -4.18 4.15 6.12
N VAL A 38 -4.88 3.57 5.14
CA VAL A 38 -4.25 2.85 4.01
C VAL A 38 -4.40 3.58 2.68
N GLN A 39 -5.36 4.50 2.57
CA GLN A 39 -5.62 5.26 1.34
C GLN A 39 -4.45 6.19 1.02
N LEU A 40 -3.87 6.09 -0.18
CA LEU A 40 -2.72 6.90 -0.60
C LEU A 40 -3.02 8.39 -0.47
N GLN A 41 -4.27 8.83 -0.71
CA GLN A 41 -4.70 10.20 -0.48
C GLN A 41 -4.47 10.67 0.97
N LEU A 42 -4.66 9.79 1.95
CA LEU A 42 -4.72 10.12 3.38
C LEU A 42 -3.40 9.87 4.12
N VAL A 43 -2.57 8.94 3.66
CA VAL A 43 -1.32 8.61 4.35
C VAL A 43 -0.32 9.77 4.29
N PRO A 44 0.27 10.21 5.41
CA PRO A 44 1.37 11.18 5.37
C PRO A 44 2.63 10.55 4.75
N PRO A 45 3.39 11.26 3.89
CA PRO A 45 4.63 10.71 3.32
C PRO A 45 5.70 10.32 4.34
N THR A 46 5.70 11.00 5.48
CA THR A 46 6.64 10.82 6.60
C THR A 46 6.08 9.94 7.71
N ALA A 47 5.00 9.19 7.44
CA ALA A 47 4.40 8.34 8.45
C ALA A 47 5.39 7.25 8.90
N PRO A 48 5.48 6.95 10.21
CA PRO A 48 6.55 6.13 10.77
C PRO A 48 6.56 4.69 10.26
N TYR A 49 5.43 4.17 9.79
CA TYR A 49 5.32 2.82 9.23
C TYR A 49 5.94 2.67 7.83
N PHE A 50 6.30 3.75 7.14
CA PHE A 50 7.06 3.68 5.89
C PHE A 50 8.58 3.63 6.10
N LYS A 51 9.05 3.93 7.32
CA LYS A 51 10.47 3.93 7.63
C LYS A 51 11.03 2.51 7.57
N ASP A 52 12.09 2.32 6.79
CA ASP A 52 12.84 1.07 6.65
C ASP A 52 11.96 -0.14 6.25
N ALA A 53 10.86 0.13 5.52
CA ALA A 53 9.83 -0.86 5.21
C ALA A 53 9.76 -1.18 3.71
N GLU A 54 9.48 -2.43 3.37
CA GLU A 54 8.96 -2.75 2.03
C GLU A 54 7.57 -2.14 1.87
N ILE A 55 7.25 -1.66 0.67
CA ILE A 55 5.97 -0.98 0.40
C ILE A 55 5.17 -1.75 -0.65
N LEU A 56 3.92 -2.05 -0.32
CA LEU A 56 2.90 -2.50 -1.24
C LEU A 56 2.02 -1.32 -1.67
N VAL A 57 2.08 -0.97 -2.96
CA VAL A 57 1.12 -0.06 -3.59
C VAL A 57 0.05 -0.89 -4.29
N CYS A 58 -1.18 -0.87 -3.80
CA CYS A 58 -2.20 -1.83 -4.19
C CYS A 58 -3.42 -1.14 -4.80
N ALA A 59 -3.90 -1.65 -5.94
CA ALA A 59 -5.21 -1.26 -6.46
C ALA A 59 -6.32 -1.76 -5.53
N ASP A 60 -7.34 -0.94 -5.28
CA ASP A 60 -8.42 -1.24 -4.32
C ASP A 60 -9.08 -2.61 -4.56
N CYS A 61 -9.35 -2.95 -5.81
CA CYS A 61 -10.02 -4.21 -6.16
C CYS A 61 -9.18 -5.46 -5.88
N VAL A 62 -7.85 -5.36 -5.77
CA VAL A 62 -6.97 -6.53 -5.57
C VAL A 62 -7.29 -7.22 -4.25
N ALA A 63 -7.51 -6.45 -3.18
CA ALA A 63 -7.82 -6.99 -1.86
C ALA A 63 -9.14 -7.77 -1.84
N PHE A 64 -10.09 -7.41 -2.73
CA PHE A 64 -11.40 -8.04 -2.82
C PHE A 64 -11.44 -9.19 -3.84
N ALA A 65 -10.60 -9.14 -4.87
CA ALA A 65 -10.50 -10.21 -5.87
C ALA A 65 -9.60 -11.37 -5.38
N MET A 66 -8.47 -11.05 -4.75
CA MET A 66 -7.51 -12.03 -4.26
C MET A 66 -7.75 -12.32 -2.77
N GLY A 67 -8.41 -13.44 -2.48
CA GLY A 67 -8.81 -13.80 -1.10
C GLY A 67 -7.65 -13.88 -0.10
N ASN A 68 -6.44 -14.26 -0.53
CA ASN A 68 -5.27 -14.38 0.33
C ASN A 68 -4.29 -13.19 0.25
N MET A 69 -4.74 -12.02 -0.24
CA MET A 69 -3.89 -10.83 -0.47
C MET A 69 -3.04 -10.46 0.75
N HIS A 70 -3.59 -10.56 1.96
CA HIS A 70 -2.86 -10.20 3.17
C HIS A 70 -1.61 -11.07 3.37
N GLN A 71 -1.74 -12.38 3.19
CA GLN A 71 -0.64 -13.32 3.40
C GLN A 71 0.33 -13.31 2.22
N ASP A 72 -0.18 -13.23 1.00
CA ASP A 72 0.64 -13.35 -0.22
C ASP A 72 1.37 -12.04 -0.57
N LEU A 73 0.77 -10.88 -0.31
CA LEU A 73 1.28 -9.58 -0.76
C LEU A 73 1.60 -8.61 0.39
N LEU A 74 0.76 -8.54 1.42
CA LEU A 74 0.89 -7.51 2.47
C LEU A 74 1.83 -7.88 3.61
N LYS A 75 2.00 -9.18 3.93
CA LYS A 75 2.81 -9.65 5.05
C LYS A 75 4.21 -9.02 5.04
N GLY A 76 4.54 -8.34 6.13
CA GLY A 76 5.82 -7.65 6.30
C GLY A 76 5.97 -6.31 5.57
N LYS A 77 4.93 -5.80 4.90
CA LYS A 77 4.98 -4.56 4.11
C LYS A 77 4.09 -3.46 4.69
N ALA A 78 4.47 -2.20 4.45
CA ALA A 78 3.57 -1.07 4.54
C ALA A 78 2.65 -1.03 3.30
N LEU A 79 1.41 -0.59 3.47
CA LEU A 79 0.38 -0.54 2.44
C LEU A 79 0.01 0.91 2.11
N ALA A 80 -0.07 1.20 0.82
CA ALA A 80 -0.80 2.33 0.27
C ALA A 80 -1.76 1.83 -0.81
N ILE A 81 -3.06 2.09 -0.68
CA ILE A 81 -4.06 1.73 -1.69
C ILE A 81 -4.45 2.94 -2.52
N ALA A 82 -4.72 2.71 -3.81
CA ALA A 82 -5.13 3.74 -4.75
C ALA A 82 -5.90 3.13 -5.92
N CYS A 83 -6.91 3.84 -6.42
CA CYS A 83 -7.65 3.49 -7.62
C CYS A 83 -7.58 4.62 -8.65
N PRO A 84 -6.75 4.51 -9.69
CA PRO A 84 -6.60 5.59 -10.69
C PRO A 84 -7.88 5.93 -11.47
N LYS A 85 -8.92 5.08 -11.38
CA LYS A 85 -10.23 5.35 -11.98
C LYS A 85 -11.12 6.22 -11.08
N LEU A 86 -10.94 6.15 -9.77
CA LEU A 86 -11.83 6.77 -8.78
C LEU A 86 -11.16 7.94 -8.06
N ASP A 87 -9.84 7.91 -7.93
CA ASP A 87 -9.06 8.91 -7.20
C ASP A 87 -8.70 10.12 -8.07
N ASP A 88 -8.49 11.26 -7.42
CA ASP A 88 -7.76 12.38 -8.00
C ASP A 88 -6.25 12.12 -7.87
N THR A 89 -5.66 11.57 -8.93
CA THR A 89 -4.27 11.08 -8.92
C THR A 89 -3.23 12.17 -9.17
N GLY A 90 -3.61 13.43 -9.36
CA GLY A 90 -2.71 14.51 -9.81
C GLY A 90 -1.47 14.71 -8.93
N THR A 91 -1.51 14.26 -7.67
CA THR A 91 -0.41 14.40 -6.70
C THR A 91 0.29 13.08 -6.35
N TYR A 92 -0.13 11.95 -6.94
CA TYR A 92 0.28 10.63 -6.45
C TYR A 92 1.73 10.31 -6.75
N VAL A 93 2.22 10.67 -7.93
CA VAL A 93 3.63 10.51 -8.30
C VAL A 93 4.52 11.26 -7.31
N ASP A 94 4.20 12.53 -7.03
CA ASP A 94 4.98 13.39 -6.11
C ASP A 94 4.95 12.87 -4.68
N LYS A 95 3.78 12.40 -4.25
CA LYS A 95 3.59 11.83 -2.92
C LYS A 95 4.37 10.54 -2.74
N LEU A 96 4.28 9.62 -3.70
CA LEU A 96 5.05 8.38 -3.71
C LEU A 96 6.55 8.65 -3.80
N ALA A 97 6.98 9.59 -4.65
CA ALA A 97 8.40 9.98 -4.75
C ALA A 97 8.92 10.55 -3.43
N THR A 98 8.08 11.30 -2.70
CA THR A 98 8.40 11.79 -1.35
C THR A 98 8.51 10.62 -0.37
N ILE A 99 7.57 9.68 -0.36
CA ILE A 99 7.64 8.47 0.47
C ILE A 99 8.95 7.72 0.21
N PHE A 100 9.28 7.46 -1.05
CA PHE A 100 10.46 6.69 -1.46
C PHE A 100 11.79 7.40 -1.20
N SER A 101 11.83 8.74 -1.33
CA SER A 101 13.07 9.49 -1.12
C SER A 101 13.37 9.75 0.36
N THR A 102 12.33 9.95 1.17
CA THR A 102 12.44 10.27 2.61
C THR A 102 12.63 9.05 3.50
N ASN A 103 12.23 7.86 3.05
CA ASN A 103 12.37 6.61 3.78
C ASN A 103 13.34 5.68 3.06
N GLU A 104 14.12 4.89 3.81
CA GLU A 104 14.86 3.77 3.21
C GLU A 104 13.85 2.70 2.80
N THR A 105 13.54 2.62 1.50
CA THR A 105 12.55 1.68 0.96
C THR A 105 13.28 0.54 0.26
N PRO A 106 13.40 -0.66 0.87
CA PRO A 106 14.21 -1.74 0.31
C PRO A 106 13.62 -2.35 -0.96
N ARG A 107 12.28 -2.32 -1.09
CA ARG A 107 11.53 -2.88 -2.21
C ARG A 107 10.14 -2.24 -2.31
N VAL A 108 9.66 -2.08 -3.53
CA VAL A 108 8.26 -1.77 -3.81
C VAL A 108 7.62 -2.92 -4.57
N THR A 109 6.44 -3.33 -4.13
CA THR A 109 5.53 -4.18 -4.91
C THR A 109 4.34 -3.33 -5.34
N VAL A 110 3.98 -3.37 -6.61
CA VAL A 110 2.73 -2.80 -7.10
C VAL A 110 1.79 -3.91 -7.52
N ALA A 111 0.61 -3.98 -6.90
CA ALA A 111 -0.40 -4.98 -7.20
C ALA A 111 -1.58 -4.33 -7.93
N ILE A 112 -1.87 -4.80 -9.14
CA ILE A 112 -2.90 -4.24 -10.02
C ILE A 112 -3.84 -5.33 -10.54
N MET A 113 -5.05 -4.95 -10.93
CA MET A 113 -5.94 -5.83 -11.68
C MET A 113 -5.52 -5.86 -13.16
N GLU A 114 -5.85 -6.94 -13.87
CA GLU A 114 -5.56 -7.13 -15.31
C GLU A 114 -6.29 -6.13 -16.23
N VAL A 115 -7.27 -5.40 -15.71
CA VAL A 115 -8.05 -4.40 -16.44
C VAL A 115 -7.21 -3.15 -16.74
N PRO A 116 -7.46 -2.47 -17.88
CA PRO A 116 -6.61 -1.39 -18.36
C PRO A 116 -6.55 -0.18 -17.42
N CYS A 117 -7.60 0.10 -16.66
CA CYS A 117 -7.62 1.24 -15.75
C CYS A 117 -6.56 1.15 -14.64
N CYS A 118 -6.17 -0.06 -14.20
CA CYS A 118 -5.16 -0.21 -13.15
C CYS A 118 -3.72 -0.03 -13.63
N ARG A 119 -3.46 -0.06 -14.94
CA ARG A 119 -2.10 0.14 -15.49
C ARG A 119 -1.51 1.52 -15.15
N GLY A 120 -2.36 2.53 -14.96
CA GLY A 120 -1.93 3.86 -14.53
C GLY A 120 -1.20 3.83 -13.20
N LEU A 121 -1.61 2.96 -12.26
CA LEU A 121 -0.97 2.86 -10.94
C LEU A 121 0.47 2.33 -11.04
N ASP A 122 0.70 1.30 -11.84
CA ASP A 122 2.05 0.76 -12.11
C ASP A 122 2.97 1.81 -12.75
N LEU A 123 2.45 2.61 -13.69
CA LEU A 123 3.20 3.71 -14.30
C LEU A 123 3.54 4.81 -13.29
N MET A 124 2.58 5.21 -12.44
CA MET A 124 2.81 6.21 -11.40
C MET A 124 3.87 5.77 -10.40
N VAL A 125 3.89 4.49 -10.01
CA VAL A 125 4.91 3.94 -9.11
C VAL A 125 6.29 3.96 -9.77
N LYS A 126 6.39 3.57 -11.05
CA LYS A 126 7.66 3.63 -11.82
C LYS A 126 8.19 5.06 -11.92
N GLU A 127 7.31 6.01 -12.25
CA GLU A 127 7.66 7.42 -12.33
C GLU A 127 8.09 7.97 -10.96
N ALA A 128 7.39 7.58 -9.89
CA ALA A 128 7.73 7.98 -8.53
C ALA A 128 9.09 7.45 -8.07
N ILE A 129 9.44 6.21 -8.40
CA ILE A 129 10.78 5.65 -8.12
C ILE A 129 11.83 6.46 -8.86
N GLN A 130 11.66 6.72 -10.16
CA GLN A 130 12.58 7.55 -10.94
C GLN A 130 12.73 8.95 -10.35
N LYS A 131 11.61 9.61 -10.02
CA LYS A 131 11.58 10.95 -9.43
C LYS A 131 12.19 11.02 -8.03
N SER A 132 12.13 9.93 -7.26
CA SER A 132 12.72 9.85 -5.93
C SER A 132 14.25 9.87 -5.94
N GLY A 133 14.88 9.61 -7.09
CA GLY A 133 16.33 9.48 -7.22
C GLY A 133 16.92 8.25 -6.53
N ARG A 134 16.09 7.31 -6.10
CA ARG A 134 16.49 6.04 -5.47
C ARG A 134 16.46 4.90 -6.48
N ASP A 135 17.38 3.96 -6.31
CA ASP A 135 17.34 2.67 -7.01
C ASP A 135 16.57 1.67 -6.14
N ILE A 136 15.28 1.50 -6.43
CA ILE A 136 14.38 0.63 -5.66
C ILE A 136 13.91 -0.52 -6.54
N PRO A 137 14.16 -1.78 -6.16
CA PRO A 137 13.58 -2.94 -6.84
C PRO A 137 12.05 -2.87 -6.86
N LEU A 138 11.49 -2.94 -8.06
CA LEU A 138 10.04 -2.94 -8.29
C LEU A 138 9.57 -4.33 -8.75
N ASP A 139 8.58 -4.89 -8.06
CA ASP A 139 7.82 -6.06 -8.51
C ASP A 139 6.39 -5.64 -8.89
N THR A 140 5.91 -6.06 -10.05
CA THR A 140 4.54 -5.78 -10.51
C THR A 140 3.75 -7.07 -10.48
N VAL A 141 2.71 -7.14 -9.67
CA VAL A 141 1.80 -8.29 -9.57
C VAL A 141 0.50 -7.98 -10.31
N ILE A 142 0.12 -8.85 -11.25
CA ILE A 142 -1.13 -8.71 -12.01
C ILE A 142 -2.14 -9.75 -11.52
N VAL A 143 -3.30 -9.28 -11.08
CA VAL A 143 -4.41 -10.11 -10.59
C VAL A 143 -5.54 -10.11 -11.61
N GLY A 144 -6.00 -11.31 -11.96
CA GLY A 144 -7.12 -11.50 -12.86
C GLY A 144 -8.46 -11.11 -12.24
N ILE A 145 -9.47 -10.86 -13.09
CA ILE A 145 -10.85 -10.62 -12.63
C ILE A 145 -11.46 -11.86 -11.93
N ASP A 146 -10.86 -13.03 -12.15
CA ASP A 146 -11.14 -14.30 -11.47
C ASP A 146 -10.40 -14.44 -10.13
N GLY A 147 -9.59 -13.45 -9.72
CA GLY A 147 -8.85 -13.44 -8.46
C GLY A 147 -7.49 -14.14 -8.51
N ASN A 148 -7.10 -14.72 -9.65
CA ASN A 148 -5.84 -15.46 -9.79
C ASN A 148 -4.69 -14.56 -10.23
N ARG A 149 -3.49 -14.81 -9.70
CA ARG A 149 -2.26 -14.13 -10.15
C ARG A 149 -1.90 -14.55 -11.58
N ARG A 150 -1.43 -13.61 -12.40
CA ARG A 150 -1.11 -13.83 -13.83
C ARG A 150 0.38 -13.98 -14.14
N ASN A 151 1.27 -13.69 -13.19
CA ASN A 151 2.73 -13.66 -13.39
C ASN A 151 3.53 -14.08 -12.16
#